data_AF-A0A3D0QC08-F1
#
_entry.id   AF-A0A3D0QC08-F1
#
_cell.length_a   1.000
_cell.length_b   1.000
_cell.length_c   1.000
_cell.angle_alpha   90.00
_cell.angle_beta   90.00
_cell.angle_gamma   90.00
#
_symmetry.space_group_name_H-M   'P 1'
#
loop_
_entity.id
_entity.type
_entity.pdbx_description
1 polymer ?
#
loop_
_entity_poly.entity_id
_entity_poly.type
_entity_poly.pdbx_seq_one_letter_code
_entity_poly.pdbx_strand_id
1 'polypeptide(L)'
;VVNITMKEGKADKWSSRFEVRARAPGLKYFGPSVYDQNAQPYLQKLADMNFWKYGDASTGDKAIVGWTPSAYGGDSTVMLQISQALWKSATARDLNSKYWKSQVDYSVEGASGGPLASGVTMFLALRSAVDNPIVQTEEPNKQYQLMGNVVFDLGAGAALRLSGGYQFEFDNVLGGGTGFYQWVWDRILGISYRERTNAQFGARFTKAISPRTFYEIKLNTLRTTNRLGTSPYYDVITDAVRNMETGTAIITRAMNFMFYQNMTGKTFFYLGNNLSSFNDQKTTTISLDASITSQVTNSHLVNGGLQANYYSLNVNDIASIASKGSIRNTKFSGTPYELGLYLQDKMEFEGMIANVGIRWDVWNSNNSYYTDQFDPFVVRDEAGNPTLNYDAELAPKTKAKPIGRLQPRVGVSFPVSISTVFHLNYGTFMQRPSFQNVLGVNQKMPPPPSPPAVFSLGNPRLQPQVTNQYDIGVMQGLGQGFTLDVSGYYRDIKDLIEQAVFTNLSTGTSYFSYFNRDYADVRGFRIQLSNRRGAVTGSVNYQFSVATGKSASASNAPIAITKNLSGEVSTDAVSKVPVKDVLLNFDRT
;
A
#
# COMPACT_ATOMS: atom_id res chain seq x y z
N VAL A 1 2.15 10.54 -5.86
CA VAL A 1 0.99 11.49 -5.91
C VAL A 1 0.84 11.96 -7.36
N VAL A 2 -0.36 11.94 -7.93
CA VAL A 2 -0.59 12.43 -9.31
C VAL A 2 -0.73 13.96 -9.25
N ASN A 3 0.26 14.67 -9.79
CA ASN A 3 0.33 16.14 -9.70
C ASN A 3 -0.16 16.84 -10.98
N ILE A 4 -0.59 16.07 -11.99
CA ILE A 4 -1.13 16.57 -13.24
C ILE A 4 -2.53 15.99 -13.44
N THR A 5 -3.50 16.86 -13.74
CA THR A 5 -4.86 16.46 -14.12
C THR A 5 -5.04 16.63 -15.62
N MET A 6 -5.55 15.60 -16.30
CA MET A 6 -5.92 15.71 -17.71
C MET A 6 -7.11 16.66 -17.86
N LYS A 7 -6.93 17.74 -18.63
CA LYS A 7 -8.01 18.60 -19.10
C LYS A 7 -8.33 18.30 -20.55
N GLU A 8 -9.50 18.72 -20.99
CA GLU A 8 -9.84 18.75 -22.42
C GLU A 8 -9.26 20.04 -23.02
N GLY A 9 -8.66 19.92 -24.22
CA GLY A 9 -8.18 21.08 -24.97
C GLY A 9 -9.35 21.95 -25.42
N LYS A 10 -9.13 23.25 -25.64
CA LYS A 10 -10.16 24.10 -26.23
C LYS A 10 -10.35 23.72 -27.71
N ALA A 11 -11.60 23.76 -28.18
CA ALA A 11 -11.94 23.39 -29.56
C ALA A 11 -11.61 24.49 -30.58
N ASP A 12 -11.46 25.74 -30.13
CA ASP A 12 -11.30 26.92 -30.98
C ASP A 12 -9.87 27.45 -31.03
N LYS A 13 -9.03 27.11 -30.05
CA LYS A 13 -7.68 27.66 -29.94
C LYS A 13 -6.72 26.75 -29.19
N TRP A 14 -5.44 26.92 -29.50
CA TRP A 14 -4.35 26.36 -28.72
C TRP A 14 -4.12 27.17 -27.45
N SER A 15 -3.88 26.47 -26.35
CA SER A 15 -3.45 27.03 -25.08
C SER A 15 -2.27 26.23 -24.55
N SER A 16 -1.15 26.91 -24.38
CA SER A 16 0.07 26.34 -23.84
C SER A 16 0.45 27.06 -22.55
N ARG A 17 0.88 26.30 -21.55
CA ARG A 17 1.50 26.80 -20.32
C ARG A 17 2.83 26.10 -20.16
N PHE A 18 3.85 26.88 -19.85
CA PHE A 18 5.16 26.38 -19.47
C PHE A 18 5.56 27.04 -18.16
N GLU A 19 6.08 26.24 -17.24
CA GLU A 19 6.51 26.70 -15.93
C GLU A 19 7.81 25.99 -15.55
N VAL A 20 8.78 26.78 -15.10
CA VAL A 20 10.04 26.27 -14.55
C VAL A 20 10.16 26.83 -13.15
N ARG A 21 10.41 25.95 -12.19
CA ARG A 21 10.81 26.33 -10.83
C ARG A 21 12.17 25.73 -10.59
N ALA A 22 13.06 26.51 -10.00
CA ALA A 22 14.36 26.03 -9.58
C ALA A 22 14.67 26.61 -8.20
N ARG A 23 15.38 25.83 -7.40
CA ARG A 23 16.00 26.28 -6.15
C ARG A 23 17.51 26.21 -6.33
N ALA A 24 18.18 27.32 -6.02
CA ALA A 24 19.64 27.34 -6.03
C ALA A 24 20.21 26.27 -5.08
N PRO A 25 21.39 25.70 -5.38
CA PRO A 25 22.02 24.71 -4.52
C PRO A 25 22.18 25.22 -3.08
N GLY A 26 21.79 24.42 -2.10
CA GLY A 26 21.84 24.80 -0.69
C GLY A 26 21.32 23.71 0.24
N LEU A 27 21.53 23.92 1.54
CA LEU A 27 20.97 23.07 2.58
C LEU A 27 19.46 23.37 2.73
N LYS A 28 18.66 22.32 2.94
CA LYS A 28 17.21 22.43 3.17
C LYS A 28 16.85 22.55 4.65
N TYR A 29 17.84 22.76 5.51
CA TYR A 29 17.73 22.86 6.95
C TYR A 29 18.72 23.90 7.47
N PHE A 30 18.49 24.36 8.71
CA PHE A 30 19.37 25.30 9.39
C PHE A 30 20.56 24.59 10.03
N GLY A 31 21.72 25.21 9.97
CA GLY A 31 22.96 24.68 10.54
C GLY A 31 23.91 24.10 9.50
N PRO A 32 25.07 23.59 9.94
CA PRO A 32 26.07 23.02 9.06
C PRO A 32 25.63 21.68 8.48
N SER A 33 26.26 21.26 7.38
CA SER A 33 25.99 19.96 6.76
C SER A 33 26.13 18.82 7.76
N VAL A 34 25.22 17.85 7.76
CA VAL A 34 25.35 16.58 8.52
C VAL A 34 26.59 15.77 8.15
N TYR A 35 27.25 16.15 7.06
CA TYR A 35 28.48 15.54 6.57
C TYR A 35 29.74 16.28 7.01
N ASP A 36 29.64 17.51 7.52
CA ASP A 36 30.79 18.34 7.89
C ASP A 36 31.42 17.90 9.21
N GLN A 37 32.60 17.31 9.14
CA GLN A 37 33.33 16.81 10.29
C GLN A 37 33.67 17.91 11.30
N ASN A 38 33.97 19.12 10.83
CA ASN A 38 34.41 20.21 11.68
C ASN A 38 33.25 20.89 12.40
N ALA A 39 32.03 20.71 11.90
CA ALA A 39 30.85 21.38 12.44
C ALA A 39 29.89 20.44 13.18
N GLN A 40 30.01 19.12 12.98
CA GLN A 40 29.17 18.12 13.64
C GLN A 40 29.89 17.50 14.86
N PRO A 41 29.41 17.73 16.10
CA PRO A 41 30.07 17.24 17.31
C PRO A 41 30.30 15.72 17.34
N TYR A 42 29.36 14.95 16.79
CA TYR A 42 29.49 13.49 16.75
C TYR A 42 30.61 13.04 15.78
N LEU A 43 30.84 13.75 14.68
CA LEU A 43 31.94 13.46 13.75
C LEU A 43 33.29 13.87 14.32
N GLN A 44 33.33 14.95 15.10
CA GLN A 44 34.53 15.33 15.84
C GLN A 44 34.91 14.24 16.85
N LYS A 45 33.94 13.70 17.60
CA LYS A 45 34.17 12.54 18.49
C LYS A 45 34.70 11.33 17.71
N LEU A 46 34.11 11.00 16.57
CA LEU A 46 34.59 9.89 15.72
C LEU A 46 35.94 10.15 15.06
N ALA A 47 36.36 11.41 14.92
CA ALA A 47 37.69 11.75 14.45
C ALA A 47 38.76 11.66 15.56
N ASP A 48 38.37 11.68 16.84
CA ASP A 48 39.28 11.61 17.98
C ASP A 48 39.57 10.17 18.41
N MET A 49 40.83 9.76 18.30
CA MET A 49 41.30 8.44 18.74
C MET A 49 41.03 8.15 20.23
N ASN A 50 40.98 9.16 21.09
CA ASN A 50 40.68 8.95 22.52
C ASN A 50 39.24 8.50 22.74
N PHE A 51 38.28 9.05 21.97
CA PHE A 51 36.89 8.61 22.02
C PHE A 51 36.76 7.14 21.63
N TRP A 52 37.47 6.69 20.60
CA TRP A 52 37.48 5.28 20.22
C TRP A 52 38.07 4.38 21.32
N LYS A 53 39.05 4.86 22.07
CA LYS A 53 39.71 4.09 23.13
C LYS A 53 38.90 4.03 24.43
N TYR A 54 38.24 5.12 24.82
CA TYR A 54 37.62 5.25 26.14
C TYR A 54 36.08 5.40 26.11
N GLY A 55 35.51 5.72 24.96
CA GLY A 55 34.10 6.09 24.83
C GLY A 55 33.80 7.48 25.42
N ASP A 56 32.54 7.72 25.76
CA ASP A 56 32.09 8.91 26.47
C ASP A 56 31.13 8.50 27.60
N ALA A 57 31.66 8.54 28.83
CA ALA A 57 30.91 8.17 30.03
C ALA A 57 29.74 9.10 30.33
N SER A 58 29.73 10.34 29.81
CA SER A 58 28.66 11.31 30.04
C SER A 58 27.40 11.03 29.21
N THR A 59 27.58 10.42 28.04
CA THR A 59 26.49 10.01 27.13
C THR A 59 26.18 8.51 27.21
N GLY A 60 27.01 7.73 27.92
CA GLY A 60 26.91 6.28 27.98
C GLY A 60 27.47 5.56 26.75
N ASP A 61 28.20 6.28 25.88
CA ASP A 61 28.82 5.71 24.69
C ASP A 61 30.05 4.89 25.08
N LYS A 62 30.09 3.62 24.64
CA LYS A 62 31.19 2.71 24.97
C LYS A 62 32.40 2.92 24.05
N ALA A 63 33.58 2.53 24.53
CA ALA A 63 34.78 2.46 23.71
C ALA A 63 34.56 1.58 22.47
N ILE A 64 34.99 2.08 21.31
CA ILE A 64 34.83 1.42 20.00
C ILE A 64 36.02 0.48 19.70
N VAL A 65 37.19 0.70 20.32
CA VAL A 65 38.39 -0.14 20.13
C VAL A 65 38.17 -1.62 20.47
N GLY A 66 37.21 -1.93 21.36
CA GLY A 66 36.81 -3.30 21.65
C GLY A 66 36.15 -4.03 20.48
N TRP A 67 35.86 -3.31 19.39
CA TRP A 67 35.23 -3.85 18.17
C TRP A 67 36.25 -4.19 17.09
N THR A 68 37.53 -3.85 17.29
CA THR A 68 38.60 -4.28 16.40
C THR A 68 38.94 -5.74 16.68
N PRO A 69 39.17 -6.57 15.65
CA PRO A 69 39.30 -8.00 15.87
C PRO A 69 40.57 -8.39 16.63
N SER A 70 40.51 -9.49 17.39
CA SER A 70 41.65 -9.95 18.20
C SER A 70 42.81 -10.51 17.38
N ALA A 71 42.68 -10.66 16.05
CA ALA A 71 43.82 -10.88 15.15
C ALA A 71 44.87 -9.76 15.24
N TYR A 72 44.47 -8.58 15.73
CA TYR A 72 45.32 -7.41 15.99
C TYR A 72 45.41 -7.13 17.50
N GLY A 73 44.89 -8.05 18.32
CA GLY A 73 44.61 -7.92 19.76
C GLY A 73 45.82 -7.82 20.70
N GLY A 74 47.03 -7.80 20.16
CA GLY A 74 48.27 -7.66 20.94
C GLY A 74 48.67 -6.20 21.21
N ASP A 75 48.22 -5.26 20.39
CA ASP A 75 48.56 -3.83 20.51
C ASP A 75 47.33 -2.94 20.30
N SER A 76 46.85 -2.34 21.40
CA SER A 76 45.72 -1.42 21.39
C SER A 76 45.91 -0.20 20.48
N THR A 77 47.15 0.21 20.21
CA THR A 77 47.50 1.34 19.34
C THR A 77 47.27 0.97 17.88
N VAL A 78 47.71 -0.23 17.47
CA VAL A 78 47.53 -0.75 16.11
C VAL A 78 46.04 -0.99 15.84
N MET A 79 45.32 -1.57 16.81
CA MET A 79 43.86 -1.75 16.71
C MET A 79 43.13 -0.43 16.50
N LEU A 80 43.52 0.61 17.24
CA LEU A 80 42.93 1.93 17.16
C LEU A 80 43.19 2.60 15.80
N GLN A 81 44.42 2.50 15.29
CA GLN A 81 44.79 3.01 13.96
C GLN A 81 44.01 2.34 12.84
N ILE A 82 43.90 1.01 12.89
CA ILE A 82 43.15 0.22 11.90
C ILE A 82 41.66 0.59 11.94
N SER A 83 41.06 0.66 13.13
CA SER A 83 39.64 1.00 13.27
C SER A 83 39.32 2.38 12.71
N GLN A 84 40.18 3.36 12.99
CA GLN A 84 40.01 4.71 12.48
C GLN A 84 40.22 4.77 10.95
N ALA A 85 41.17 4.01 10.41
CA ALA A 85 41.38 3.91 8.96
C ALA A 85 40.16 3.27 8.26
N LEU A 86 39.58 2.23 8.84
CA LEU A 86 38.37 1.59 8.33
C LEU A 86 37.17 2.53 8.35
N TRP A 87 36.95 3.25 9.44
CA TRP A 87 35.91 4.27 9.52
C TRP A 87 36.09 5.35 8.46
N LYS A 88 37.30 5.93 8.36
CA LYS A 88 37.62 6.94 7.33
C LYS A 88 37.37 6.40 5.92
N SER A 89 37.70 5.14 5.65
CA SER A 89 37.43 4.49 4.37
C SER A 89 35.93 4.31 4.11
N ALA A 90 35.17 3.87 5.11
CA ALA A 90 33.73 3.65 5.02
C ALA A 90 32.96 4.96 4.80
N THR A 91 33.37 6.03 5.49
CA THR A 91 32.78 7.37 5.37
C THR A 91 33.43 8.24 4.30
N ALA A 92 34.41 7.74 3.53
CA ALA A 92 35.11 8.56 2.52
C ALA A 92 34.15 9.14 1.47
N ARG A 93 33.04 8.45 1.22
CA ARG A 93 32.01 8.83 0.25
C ARG A 93 31.22 10.07 0.70
N ASP A 94 30.91 10.17 2.00
CA ASP A 94 30.02 11.19 2.53
C ASP A 94 30.70 12.21 3.44
N LEU A 95 31.80 11.89 4.11
CA LEU A 95 32.48 12.77 5.05
C LEU A 95 32.99 14.03 4.34
N ASN A 96 32.60 15.19 4.85
CA ASN A 96 32.83 16.51 4.27
C ASN A 96 32.31 16.68 2.83
N SER A 97 31.41 15.79 2.39
CA SER A 97 30.75 15.91 1.10
C SER A 97 29.95 17.22 1.02
N LYS A 98 29.92 17.77 -0.18
CA LYS A 98 29.23 19.03 -0.49
C LYS A 98 28.14 18.80 -1.53
N TYR A 99 27.36 17.74 -1.36
CA TYR A 99 26.26 17.40 -2.28
C TYR A 99 25.34 18.61 -2.53
N TRP A 100 25.05 19.41 -1.49
CA TRP A 100 24.30 20.67 -1.57
C TRP A 100 24.86 21.72 -2.52
N LYS A 101 26.15 21.67 -2.90
CA LYS A 101 26.75 22.70 -3.77
C LYS A 101 26.53 22.43 -5.25
N SER A 102 26.36 21.17 -5.64
CA SER A 102 26.25 20.76 -7.05
C SER A 102 24.84 20.36 -7.44
N GLN A 103 23.97 20.06 -6.47
CA GLN A 103 22.63 19.57 -6.73
C GLN A 103 21.60 20.70 -6.73
N VAL A 104 20.97 20.94 -7.90
CA VAL A 104 19.89 21.90 -8.09
C VAL A 104 18.56 21.18 -7.99
N ASP A 105 17.62 21.68 -7.18
CA ASP A 105 16.23 21.23 -7.27
C ASP A 105 15.57 21.97 -8.43
N TYR A 106 14.84 21.25 -9.28
CA TYR A 106 14.05 21.88 -10.32
C TYR A 106 12.77 21.12 -10.62
N SER A 107 11.78 21.83 -11.14
CA SER A 107 10.60 21.26 -11.78
C SER A 107 10.32 22.00 -13.07
N VAL A 108 10.24 21.26 -14.17
CA VAL A 108 9.80 21.74 -15.48
C VAL A 108 8.43 21.14 -15.76
N GLU A 109 7.45 22.00 -15.98
CA GLU A 109 6.08 21.62 -16.28
C GLU A 109 5.66 22.28 -17.59
N GLY A 110 5.10 21.48 -18.50
CA GLY A 110 4.57 21.96 -19.77
C GLY A 110 3.21 21.33 -20.01
N ALA A 111 2.24 22.13 -20.43
CA ALA A 111 0.96 21.63 -20.89
C ALA A 111 0.54 22.37 -22.15
N SER A 112 0.05 21.65 -23.15
CA SER A 112 -0.47 22.22 -24.38
C SER A 112 -1.73 21.46 -24.78
N GLY A 113 -2.74 22.17 -25.23
CA GLY A 113 -3.95 21.57 -25.79
C GLY A 113 -4.69 22.52 -26.72
N GLY A 114 -5.41 21.96 -27.67
CA GLY A 114 -6.08 22.71 -28.72
C GLY A 114 -6.70 21.79 -29.78
N PRO A 115 -7.24 22.38 -30.86
CA PRO A 115 -7.79 21.61 -31.98
C PRO A 115 -6.68 21.04 -32.87
N LEU A 116 -6.77 19.74 -33.18
CA LEU A 116 -5.97 19.07 -34.21
C LEU A 116 -6.65 19.14 -35.58
N ALA A 117 -7.97 19.02 -35.60
CA ALA A 117 -8.83 19.10 -36.77
C ALA A 117 -10.25 19.51 -36.34
N SER A 118 -11.14 19.74 -37.30
CA SER A 118 -12.56 19.91 -36.98
C SER A 118 -13.09 18.68 -36.24
N GLY A 119 -13.70 18.88 -35.07
CA GLY A 119 -14.18 17.79 -34.21
C GLY A 119 -13.08 16.98 -33.52
N VAL A 120 -11.81 17.37 -33.56
CA VAL A 120 -10.72 16.64 -32.88
C VAL A 120 -9.91 17.60 -32.01
N THR A 121 -9.92 17.38 -30.69
CA THR A 121 -9.11 18.14 -29.74
C THR A 121 -8.08 17.26 -29.06
N MET A 122 -6.96 17.84 -28.67
CA MET A 122 -5.96 17.15 -27.87
C MET A 122 -5.54 17.95 -26.65
N PHE A 123 -4.98 17.22 -25.69
CA PHE A 123 -4.27 17.78 -24.55
C PHE A 123 -3.07 16.89 -24.24
N LEU A 124 -1.92 17.51 -23.97
CA LEU A 124 -0.71 16.84 -23.52
C LEU A 124 -0.08 17.67 -22.40
N ALA A 125 0.32 17.00 -21.33
CA ALA A 125 1.04 17.59 -20.22
C ALA A 125 2.24 16.72 -19.86
N LEU A 126 3.35 17.39 -19.56
CA LEU A 126 4.61 16.82 -19.15
C LEU A 126 5.08 17.50 -17.86
N ARG A 127 5.70 16.72 -16.99
CA ARG A 127 6.39 17.23 -15.80
C ARG A 127 7.64 16.41 -15.56
N SER A 128 8.74 17.11 -15.35
CA SER A 128 10.01 16.57 -14.91
C SER A 128 10.38 17.31 -13.64
N ALA A 129 10.57 16.58 -12.55
CA ALA A 129 10.97 17.16 -11.27
C ALA A 129 12.14 16.38 -10.69
N VAL A 130 13.12 17.12 -10.19
CA VAL A 130 14.27 16.62 -9.46
C VAL A 130 14.31 17.36 -8.13
N ASP A 131 14.25 16.61 -7.03
CA ASP A 131 14.24 17.15 -5.68
C ASP A 131 15.23 16.38 -4.80
N ASN A 132 16.17 17.10 -4.22
CA ASN A 132 17.15 16.51 -3.30
C ASN A 132 16.50 16.21 -1.94
N PRO A 133 16.71 15.05 -1.32
CA PRO A 133 16.21 14.81 0.02
C PRO A 133 16.78 15.82 1.04
N ILE A 134 16.08 16.01 2.16
CA ILE A 134 16.49 16.94 3.24
C ILE A 134 17.89 16.56 3.75
N VAL A 135 18.07 15.28 4.08
CA VAL A 135 19.40 14.67 4.23
C VAL A 135 19.87 14.32 2.83
N GLN A 136 20.82 15.08 2.32
CA GLN A 136 21.24 14.97 0.91
C GLN A 136 21.93 13.65 0.64
N THR A 137 21.64 13.08 -0.51
CA THR A 137 22.13 11.79 -0.97
C THR A 137 22.83 11.98 -2.30
N GLU A 138 23.51 10.95 -2.80
CA GLU A 138 24.21 11.08 -4.09
C GLU A 138 23.26 11.26 -5.26
N GLU A 139 22.16 10.51 -5.24
CA GLU A 139 21.11 10.60 -6.24
C GLU A 139 19.95 11.43 -5.70
N PRO A 140 19.45 12.44 -6.43
CA PRO A 140 18.23 13.13 -6.06
C PRO A 140 17.00 12.23 -6.27
N ASN A 141 15.87 12.60 -5.65
CA ASN A 141 14.58 12.04 -6.03
C ASN A 141 14.19 12.57 -7.42
N LYS A 142 13.63 11.71 -8.28
CA LYS A 142 13.28 12.05 -9.67
C LYS A 142 11.83 11.66 -9.93
N GLN A 143 11.09 12.54 -10.59
CA GLN A 143 9.73 12.29 -11.02
C GLN A 143 9.54 12.72 -12.46
N TYR A 144 9.11 11.81 -13.31
CA TYR A 144 8.71 12.10 -14.69
C TYR A 144 7.24 11.72 -14.86
N GLN A 145 6.45 12.62 -15.42
CA GLN A 145 5.04 12.41 -15.71
C GLN A 145 4.75 12.89 -17.13
N LEU A 146 4.07 12.06 -17.91
CA LEU A 146 3.54 12.37 -19.23
C LEU A 146 2.08 11.95 -19.24
N MET A 147 1.16 12.85 -19.54
CA MET A 147 -0.28 12.57 -19.55
C MET A 147 -0.93 13.28 -20.71
N GLY A 148 -1.84 12.63 -21.42
CA GLY A 148 -2.52 13.25 -22.54
C GLY A 148 -3.82 12.57 -22.90
N ASN A 149 -4.60 13.26 -23.72
CA ASN A 149 -5.79 12.72 -24.33
C ASN A 149 -6.04 13.33 -25.71
N VAL A 150 -6.80 12.59 -26.52
CA VAL A 150 -7.38 13.05 -27.77
C VAL A 150 -8.88 12.78 -27.69
N VAL A 151 -9.69 13.78 -27.99
CA VAL A 151 -11.15 13.69 -28.02
C VAL A 151 -11.61 13.88 -29.45
N PHE A 152 -12.40 12.93 -29.93
CA PHE A 152 -13.07 12.94 -31.22
C PHE A 152 -14.56 13.20 -30.98
N ASP A 153 -15.05 14.35 -31.42
CA ASP A 153 -16.47 14.60 -31.64
C ASP A 153 -16.87 13.92 -32.96
N LEU A 154 -17.66 12.86 -32.84
CA LEU A 154 -18.10 12.04 -33.97
C LEU A 154 -19.40 12.56 -34.57
N GLY A 155 -19.94 13.68 -34.06
CA GLY A 155 -21.22 14.23 -34.45
C GLY A 155 -22.41 13.45 -33.89
N ALA A 156 -23.61 14.02 -34.09
CA ALA A 156 -24.88 13.45 -33.62
C ALA A 156 -24.86 13.07 -32.12
N GLY A 157 -24.19 13.87 -31.28
CA GLY A 157 -24.10 13.62 -29.83
C GLY A 157 -23.20 12.44 -29.44
N ALA A 158 -22.28 12.01 -30.29
CA ALA A 158 -21.30 10.95 -30.01
C ALA A 158 -19.90 11.53 -29.82
N ALA A 159 -19.17 11.08 -28.80
CA ALA A 159 -17.77 11.44 -28.60
C ALA A 159 -16.94 10.26 -28.12
N LEU A 160 -15.72 10.15 -28.65
CA LEU A 160 -14.70 9.17 -28.22
C LEU A 160 -13.50 9.92 -27.65
N ARG A 161 -13.12 9.61 -26.42
CA ARG A 161 -11.91 10.11 -25.78
C ARG A 161 -10.92 8.98 -25.57
N LEU A 162 -9.73 9.12 -26.13
CA LEU A 162 -8.58 8.27 -25.84
C LEU A 162 -7.64 9.04 -24.90
N SER A 163 -7.16 8.38 -23.87
CA SER A 163 -6.32 8.97 -22.84
C SER A 163 -5.19 8.04 -22.45
N GLY A 164 -4.04 8.62 -22.11
CA GLY A 164 -2.86 7.89 -21.72
C GLY A 164 -2.07 8.64 -20.67
N GLY A 165 -1.38 7.91 -19.82
CA GLY A 165 -0.47 8.49 -18.84
C GLY A 165 0.66 7.54 -18.52
N TYR A 166 1.85 8.10 -18.32
CA TYR A 166 3.01 7.41 -17.82
C TYR A 166 3.63 8.24 -16.70
N GLN A 167 3.97 7.58 -15.61
CA GLN A 167 4.64 8.18 -14.48
C GLN A 167 5.77 7.29 -14.02
N PHE A 168 6.94 7.88 -13.83
CA PHE A 168 8.10 7.28 -13.20
C PHE A 168 8.44 8.08 -11.95
N GLU A 169 8.65 7.38 -10.83
CA GLU A 169 9.14 7.94 -9.57
C GLU A 169 10.40 7.15 -9.15
N PHE A 170 11.45 7.88 -8.79
CA PHE A 170 12.65 7.37 -8.15
C PHE A 170 12.81 8.09 -6.81
N ASP A 171 12.81 7.33 -5.72
CA ASP A 171 12.91 7.86 -4.37
C ASP A 171 14.09 7.24 -3.61
N ASN A 172 14.79 8.07 -2.84
CA ASN A 172 15.74 7.65 -1.82
C ASN A 172 14.98 7.27 -0.55
N VAL A 173 15.02 6.01 -0.18
CA VAL A 173 14.41 5.48 1.04
C VAL A 173 15.49 5.32 2.10
N LEU A 174 15.60 6.33 2.96
CA LEU A 174 16.41 6.26 4.19
C LEU A 174 15.71 5.31 5.17
N GLY A 175 16.32 4.18 5.50
CA GLY A 175 15.72 3.25 6.45
C GLY A 175 15.82 3.79 7.89
N GLY A 176 14.81 3.50 8.71
CA GLY A 176 14.48 4.22 9.96
C GLY A 176 15.33 3.94 11.21
N GLY A 177 16.56 3.43 11.07
CA GLY A 177 17.47 3.27 12.18
C GLY A 177 18.37 4.51 12.34
N THR A 178 18.07 5.35 13.34
CA THR A 178 18.86 6.54 13.71
C THR A 178 19.82 6.28 14.88
N GLY A 179 20.10 5.00 15.19
CA GLY A 179 20.96 4.64 16.30
C GLY A 179 22.40 5.11 16.09
N PHE A 180 23.04 5.63 17.15
CA PHE A 180 24.43 6.12 17.13
C PHE A 180 25.38 5.17 16.40
N TYR A 181 25.32 3.88 16.72
CA TYR A 181 26.18 2.84 16.15
C TYR A 181 25.92 2.54 14.67
N GLN A 182 24.72 2.83 14.15
CA GLN A 182 24.39 2.67 12.73
C GLN A 182 24.94 3.87 11.94
N TRP A 183 24.78 5.07 12.52
CA TRP A 183 25.23 6.33 11.95
C TRP A 183 26.76 6.51 11.97
N VAL A 184 27.47 5.77 12.84
CA VAL A 184 28.95 5.78 12.90
C VAL A 184 29.58 5.30 11.60
N TRP A 185 29.05 4.23 11.00
CA TRP A 185 29.73 3.54 9.89
C TRP A 185 29.18 3.91 8.52
N ASP A 186 27.90 4.31 8.45
CA ASP A 186 27.26 4.56 7.18
C ASP A 186 26.01 5.46 7.32
N ARG A 187 26.03 6.62 6.65
CA ARG A 187 24.90 7.55 6.59
C ARG A 187 24.16 7.53 5.25
N ILE A 188 24.77 6.99 4.18
CA ILE A 188 24.22 7.06 2.80
C ILE A 188 24.33 5.77 1.97
N LEU A 189 25.25 4.85 2.25
CA LEU A 189 25.30 3.53 1.59
C LEU A 189 24.05 2.72 1.98
N GLY A 190 23.47 2.99 3.16
CA GLY A 190 22.24 2.41 3.72
C GLY A 190 20.93 2.74 3.02
N ILE A 191 20.97 3.57 1.98
CA ILE A 191 19.77 4.03 1.24
C ILE A 191 19.28 2.93 0.33
N SER A 192 18.00 2.55 0.48
CA SER A 192 17.29 1.78 -0.54
C SER A 192 16.72 2.70 -1.60
N TYR A 193 16.79 2.30 -2.87
CA TYR A 193 16.16 3.02 -3.96
C TYR A 193 14.81 2.40 -4.26
N ARG A 194 13.80 3.25 -4.40
CA ARG A 194 12.48 2.85 -4.86
C ARG A 194 12.26 3.36 -6.27
N GLU A 195 11.91 2.46 -7.16
CA GLU A 195 11.50 2.76 -8.53
C GLU A 195 10.04 2.37 -8.70
N ARG A 196 9.20 3.33 -9.08
CA ARG A 196 7.78 3.08 -9.37
C ARG A 196 7.44 3.55 -10.76
N THR A 197 6.79 2.69 -11.54
CA THR A 197 6.20 3.09 -12.81
C THR A 197 4.70 2.86 -12.79
N ASN A 198 3.95 3.84 -13.24
CA ASN A 198 2.51 3.74 -13.46
C ASN A 198 2.23 4.07 -14.93
N ALA A 199 1.74 3.11 -15.68
CA ALA A 199 1.28 3.29 -17.05
C ALA A 199 -0.24 3.10 -17.09
N GLN A 200 -0.96 4.08 -17.61
CA GLN A 200 -2.41 4.03 -17.74
C GLN A 200 -2.84 4.33 -19.17
N PHE A 201 -3.88 3.65 -19.62
CA PHE A 201 -4.56 3.93 -20.87
C PHE A 201 -6.07 3.84 -20.63
N GLY A 202 -6.82 4.75 -21.24
CA GLY A 202 -8.26 4.85 -21.07
C GLY A 202 -8.94 5.22 -22.37
N ALA A 203 -9.98 4.49 -22.74
CA ALA A 203 -10.91 4.83 -23.82
C ALA A 203 -12.28 5.09 -23.21
N ARG A 204 -12.90 6.23 -23.54
CA ARG A 204 -14.24 6.60 -23.10
C ARG A 204 -15.07 6.95 -24.32
N PHE A 205 -16.12 6.18 -24.58
CA PHE A 205 -17.11 6.46 -25.60
C PHE A 205 -18.40 6.96 -24.93
N THR A 206 -18.98 8.01 -25.46
CA THR A 206 -20.24 8.61 -24.98
C THR A 206 -21.17 8.84 -26.16
N LYS A 207 -22.45 8.55 -25.97
CA LYS A 207 -23.48 8.77 -27.00
C LYS A 207 -24.78 9.24 -26.36
N ALA A 208 -25.25 10.42 -26.76
CA ALA A 208 -26.63 10.82 -26.59
C ALA A 208 -27.48 10.15 -27.68
N ILE A 209 -28.44 9.31 -27.27
CA ILE A 209 -29.46 8.74 -28.17
C ILE A 209 -30.56 9.78 -28.39
N SER A 210 -30.91 10.51 -27.33
CA SER A 210 -31.86 11.63 -27.34
C SER A 210 -31.43 12.65 -26.27
N PRO A 211 -32.06 13.84 -26.20
CA PRO A 211 -31.83 14.78 -25.09
C PRO A 211 -32.14 14.21 -23.71
N ARG A 212 -32.89 13.11 -23.63
CA ARG A 212 -33.30 12.44 -22.38
C ARG A 212 -32.50 11.18 -22.07
N THR A 213 -31.80 10.61 -23.06
CA THR A 213 -31.17 9.29 -22.92
C THR A 213 -29.76 9.31 -23.49
N PHE A 214 -28.77 8.94 -22.68
CA PHE A 214 -27.38 8.81 -23.09
C PHE A 214 -26.72 7.62 -22.42
N TYR A 215 -25.71 7.05 -23.09
CA TYR A 215 -24.88 5.99 -22.52
C TYR A 215 -23.40 6.32 -22.64
N GLU A 216 -22.63 5.67 -21.79
CA GLU A 216 -21.20 5.84 -21.66
C GLU A 216 -20.53 4.49 -21.44
N ILE A 217 -19.43 4.26 -22.15
CA ILE A 217 -18.58 3.07 -22.02
C ILE A 217 -17.16 3.54 -21.78
N LYS A 218 -16.53 3.07 -20.71
CA LYS A 218 -15.13 3.33 -20.36
C LYS A 218 -14.38 2.01 -20.28
N LEU A 219 -13.23 1.95 -20.94
CA LEU A 219 -12.26 0.88 -20.78
C LEU A 219 -10.96 1.51 -20.29
N ASN A 220 -10.49 1.11 -19.11
CA ASN A 220 -9.26 1.60 -18.52
C ASN A 220 -8.31 0.45 -18.24
N THR A 221 -7.02 0.69 -18.39
CA THR A 221 -5.96 -0.20 -17.92
C THR A 221 -4.96 0.60 -17.11
N LEU A 222 -4.54 0.04 -15.97
CA LEU A 222 -3.51 0.59 -15.10
C LEU A 222 -2.50 -0.51 -14.81
N ARG A 223 -1.26 -0.30 -15.24
CA ARG A 223 -0.11 -1.14 -14.91
C ARG A 223 0.80 -0.39 -13.95
N THR A 224 1.04 -0.98 -12.79
CA THR A 224 1.95 -0.49 -11.76
C THR A 224 3.11 -1.46 -11.61
N THR A 225 4.33 -0.95 -11.65
CA THR A 225 5.52 -1.67 -11.19
C THR A 225 6.10 -0.93 -10.00
N ASN A 226 6.48 -1.65 -8.94
CA ASN A 226 7.11 -1.08 -7.77
C ASN A 226 8.29 -1.98 -7.39
N ARG A 227 9.49 -1.41 -7.47
CA ARG A 227 10.73 -2.06 -7.09
C ARG A 227 11.36 -1.30 -5.93
N LEU A 228 11.79 -2.02 -4.92
CA LEU A 228 12.53 -1.47 -3.78
C LEU A 228 13.76 -2.33 -3.53
N GLY A 229 14.89 -1.71 -3.24
CA GLY A 229 16.06 -2.43 -2.76
C GLY A 229 17.36 -1.63 -2.84
N THR A 230 18.46 -2.28 -2.51
CA THR A 230 19.82 -1.78 -2.68
C THR A 230 20.58 -2.61 -3.72
N SER A 231 21.75 -2.14 -4.17
CA SER A 231 22.66 -2.96 -4.97
C SER A 231 23.61 -3.72 -4.03
N PRO A 232 23.80 -5.05 -4.19
CA PRO A 232 23.17 -5.93 -5.19
C PRO A 232 21.73 -6.32 -4.83
N TYR A 233 20.89 -6.44 -5.86
CA TYR A 233 19.50 -6.89 -5.76
C TYR A 233 19.41 -8.42 -5.88
N TYR A 234 18.56 -9.06 -5.06
CA TYR A 234 18.32 -10.50 -5.10
C TYR A 234 16.95 -10.82 -5.72
N ASP A 235 16.95 -11.49 -6.87
CA ASP A 235 15.77 -12.04 -7.54
C ASP A 235 15.40 -13.43 -6.99
N VAL A 236 16.42 -14.23 -6.65
CA VAL A 236 16.29 -15.57 -6.07
C VAL A 236 17.10 -15.68 -4.78
N ILE A 237 16.49 -16.26 -3.74
CA ILE A 237 17.18 -16.55 -2.48
C ILE A 237 17.83 -17.93 -2.60
N THR A 238 19.15 -17.94 -2.81
CA THR A 238 19.96 -19.17 -2.91
C THR A 238 20.37 -19.70 -1.55
N ASP A 239 20.84 -20.95 -1.48
CA ASP A 239 21.39 -21.54 -0.26
C ASP A 239 22.57 -20.75 0.29
N ALA A 240 23.39 -20.19 -0.59
CA ALA A 240 24.44 -19.26 -0.20
C ALA A 240 23.86 -18.07 0.56
N VAL A 241 22.80 -17.43 0.04
CA VAL A 241 22.10 -16.31 0.70
C VAL A 241 21.44 -16.72 2.01
N ARG A 242 20.81 -17.91 2.08
CA ARG A 242 20.18 -18.42 3.31
C ARG A 242 21.20 -18.76 4.40
N ASN A 243 22.37 -19.23 4.00
CA ASN A 243 23.50 -19.50 4.89
C ASN A 243 24.31 -18.26 5.22
N MET A 244 24.02 -17.10 4.62
CA MET A 244 24.70 -15.85 4.98
C MET A 244 24.42 -15.56 6.45
N GLU A 245 25.43 -15.79 7.27
CA GLU A 245 25.46 -15.35 8.64
C GLU A 245 25.72 -13.88 8.63
N THR A 246 24.63 -13.14 8.60
CA THR A 246 24.69 -11.70 8.46
C THR A 246 24.96 -11.03 9.81
N GLY A 247 26.14 -11.32 10.36
CA GLY A 247 27.01 -10.29 10.90
C GLY A 247 28.08 -10.01 9.86
N THR A 248 27.94 -8.91 9.11
CA THR A 248 28.88 -8.38 8.09
C THR A 248 29.20 -9.30 6.89
N ALA A 249 28.55 -9.12 5.74
CA ALA A 249 29.09 -9.47 4.42
C ALA A 249 28.07 -9.20 3.28
N ILE A 250 28.31 -8.16 2.46
CA ILE A 250 27.90 -8.17 1.06
C ILE A 250 29.13 -8.49 0.20
N ILE A 251 28.88 -9.29 -0.84
CA ILE A 251 29.74 -9.61 -1.98
C ILE A 251 30.03 -8.33 -2.79
N THR A 252 31.31 -8.03 -3.05
CA THR A 252 31.70 -7.27 -4.26
C THR A 252 32.43 -8.19 -5.23
N ARG A 253 32.23 -7.96 -6.54
CA ARG A 253 32.84 -8.69 -7.66
C ARG A 253 34.35 -8.46 -7.81
N ALA A 254 34.94 -7.66 -6.92
CA ALA A 254 36.37 -7.40 -6.88
C ALA A 254 36.78 -7.12 -5.43
N MET A 255 37.92 -7.72 -5.05
CA MET A 255 38.81 -7.37 -3.93
C MET A 255 38.58 -8.05 -2.58
N ASN A 256 39.43 -9.05 -2.35
CA ASN A 256 39.99 -9.45 -1.07
C ASN A 256 40.69 -8.26 -0.40
N PHE A 257 40.09 -7.65 0.62
CA PHE A 257 40.82 -6.99 1.69
C PHE A 257 39.95 -7.08 2.95
N MET A 258 40.17 -8.13 3.76
CA MET A 258 39.99 -8.19 5.23
C MET A 258 39.62 -9.61 5.66
N PHE A 259 40.61 -10.35 6.15
CA PHE A 259 40.41 -11.57 6.94
C PHE A 259 40.45 -11.20 8.42
N TYR A 260 39.46 -11.63 9.20
CA TYR A 260 39.47 -11.44 10.65
C TYR A 260 38.95 -12.70 11.35
N GLN A 261 39.87 -13.45 11.98
CA GLN A 261 39.66 -14.84 12.40
C GLN A 261 39.17 -15.06 13.85
N ASN A 262 38.87 -14.03 14.64
CA ASN A 262 38.41 -14.23 16.03
C ASN A 262 37.31 -13.24 16.42
N MET A 263 36.28 -13.19 15.58
CA MET A 263 34.99 -12.58 15.86
C MET A 263 33.92 -13.68 15.78
N THR A 264 33.87 -14.54 16.79
CA THR A 264 32.77 -15.50 16.95
C THR A 264 31.50 -14.74 17.35
N GLY A 265 30.62 -14.54 16.36
CA GLY A 265 29.21 -14.15 16.56
C GLY A 265 28.95 -12.65 16.81
N LYS A 266 28.35 -12.00 15.82
CA LYS A 266 27.58 -10.73 15.90
C LYS A 266 28.36 -9.40 15.94
N THR A 267 28.92 -8.91 14.82
CA THR A 267 28.90 -7.45 14.51
C THR A 267 29.38 -7.10 13.09
N PHE A 268 28.61 -6.18 12.45
CA PHE A 268 28.83 -5.33 11.24
C PHE A 268 27.95 -5.46 9.97
N PHE A 269 26.65 -5.68 10.17
CA PHE A 269 25.49 -5.08 9.47
C PHE A 269 25.42 -3.62 8.94
N TYR A 270 26.46 -2.78 8.88
CA TYR A 270 26.22 -1.32 8.72
C TYR A 270 27.07 -0.62 7.65
N LEU A 271 27.22 -1.28 6.51
CA LEU A 271 27.38 -0.60 5.24
C LEU A 271 26.20 -1.08 4.38
N GLY A 272 25.09 -0.34 4.36
CA GLY A 272 24.12 -0.55 3.29
C GLY A 272 22.72 -1.09 3.57
N ASN A 273 22.18 -1.22 4.80
CA ASN A 273 20.72 -1.49 4.89
C ASN A 273 20.05 -1.35 6.27
N ASN A 274 19.08 -0.43 6.37
CA ASN A 274 18.07 -0.44 7.43
C ASN A 274 16.78 -1.18 7.01
N LEU A 275 16.69 -1.72 5.77
CA LEU A 275 15.50 -2.42 5.31
C LEU A 275 15.75 -3.90 5.01
N SER A 276 16.91 -4.30 4.51
CA SER A 276 17.24 -5.69 4.12
C SER A 276 16.10 -6.39 3.36
N SER A 277 15.31 -5.57 2.68
CA SER A 277 14.03 -5.93 2.11
C SER A 277 14.03 -5.46 0.67
N PHE A 278 13.58 -6.35 -0.21
CA PHE A 278 13.52 -6.15 -1.63
C PHE A 278 12.09 -6.41 -2.06
N ASN A 279 11.57 -5.56 -2.92
CA ASN A 279 10.24 -5.73 -3.48
C ASN A 279 10.37 -5.76 -4.99
N ASP A 280 9.72 -6.72 -5.64
CA ASP A 280 9.35 -6.66 -7.06
C ASP A 280 7.86 -6.95 -7.17
N GLN A 281 7.10 -5.90 -7.47
CA GLN A 281 5.66 -5.93 -7.55
C GLN A 281 5.22 -5.45 -8.91
N LYS A 282 4.44 -6.26 -9.62
CA LYS A 282 3.85 -5.95 -10.92
C LYS A 282 2.35 -6.23 -10.83
N THR A 283 1.57 -5.18 -10.97
CA THR A 283 0.10 -5.25 -10.91
C THR A 283 -0.50 -4.60 -12.15
N THR A 284 -1.42 -5.29 -12.81
CA THR A 284 -2.22 -4.74 -13.91
C THR A 284 -3.69 -4.83 -13.52
N THR A 285 -4.43 -3.75 -13.69
CA THR A 285 -5.89 -3.70 -13.53
C THR A 285 -6.49 -3.29 -14.86
N ILE A 286 -7.48 -4.04 -15.34
CA ILE A 286 -8.30 -3.70 -16.51
C ILE A 286 -9.73 -3.49 -16.00
N SER A 287 -10.29 -2.32 -16.26
CA SER A 287 -11.61 -1.92 -15.79
C SER A 287 -12.52 -1.57 -16.97
N LEU A 288 -13.72 -2.13 -16.99
CA LEU A 288 -14.80 -1.78 -17.91
C LEU A 288 -15.95 -1.19 -17.10
N ASP A 289 -16.36 0.03 -17.42
CA ASP A 289 -17.56 0.66 -16.87
C ASP A 289 -18.50 1.03 -18.02
N ALA A 290 -19.68 0.44 -18.09
CA ALA A 290 -20.71 0.78 -19.05
C ALA A 290 -21.97 1.24 -18.30
N SER A 291 -22.54 2.38 -18.68
CA SER A 291 -23.73 2.91 -18.03
C SER A 291 -24.67 3.59 -19.03
N ILE A 292 -25.96 3.57 -18.72
CA ILE A 292 -27.01 4.26 -19.46
C ILE A 292 -27.85 5.07 -18.47
N THR A 293 -28.15 6.30 -18.84
CA THR A 293 -29.03 7.20 -18.09
C THR A 293 -30.18 7.63 -18.97
N SER A 294 -31.41 7.56 -18.44
CA SER A 294 -32.61 7.96 -19.17
C SER A 294 -33.60 8.68 -18.27
N GLN A 295 -33.99 9.90 -18.64
CA GLN A 295 -35.14 10.60 -18.07
C GLN A 295 -36.41 10.02 -18.69
N VAL A 296 -37.03 9.04 -18.02
CA VAL A 296 -38.19 8.29 -18.55
C VAL A 296 -39.46 9.12 -18.45
N THR A 297 -39.65 9.81 -17.33
CA THR A 297 -40.75 10.76 -17.11
C THR A 297 -40.19 12.03 -16.46
N ASN A 298 -41.00 13.06 -16.21
CA ASN A 298 -40.52 14.25 -15.49
C ASN A 298 -40.12 13.95 -14.02
N SER A 299 -40.63 12.85 -13.46
CA SER A 299 -40.37 12.45 -12.08
C SER A 299 -39.39 11.30 -11.95
N HIS A 300 -39.08 10.56 -13.01
CA HIS A 300 -38.23 9.36 -12.94
C HIS A 300 -37.00 9.47 -13.86
N LEU A 301 -35.81 9.43 -13.24
CA LEU A 301 -34.52 9.36 -13.90
C LEU A 301 -33.87 8.01 -13.57
N VAL A 302 -33.82 7.13 -14.57
CA VAL A 302 -33.29 5.78 -14.44
C VAL A 302 -31.83 5.74 -14.88
N ASN A 303 -30.96 5.15 -14.05
CA ASN A 303 -29.57 4.87 -14.35
C ASN A 303 -29.28 3.38 -14.15
N GLY A 304 -28.72 2.72 -15.17
CA GLY A 304 -28.32 1.33 -15.09
C GLY A 304 -26.91 1.15 -15.65
N GLY A 305 -26.21 0.12 -15.18
CA GLY A 305 -24.86 -0.10 -15.67
C GLY A 305 -24.22 -1.41 -15.23
N LEU A 306 -23.04 -1.63 -15.82
CA LEU A 306 -22.14 -2.76 -15.61
C LEU A 306 -20.77 -2.21 -15.25
N GLN A 307 -20.12 -2.83 -14.28
CA GLN A 307 -18.73 -2.60 -13.90
C GLN A 307 -18.00 -3.93 -13.84
N ALA A 308 -16.85 -4.05 -14.48
CA ALA A 308 -16.03 -5.24 -14.42
C ALA A 308 -14.57 -4.86 -14.18
N ASN A 309 -13.92 -5.51 -13.22
CA ASN A 309 -12.49 -5.37 -12.97
C ASN A 309 -11.80 -6.71 -13.12
N TYR A 310 -10.71 -6.73 -13.87
CA TYR A 310 -9.81 -7.87 -13.98
C TYR A 310 -8.43 -7.47 -13.49
N TYR A 311 -7.84 -8.29 -12.64
CA TYR A 311 -6.54 -8.04 -12.07
C TYR A 311 -5.54 -9.07 -12.58
N SER A 312 -4.28 -8.66 -12.72
CA SER A 312 -3.13 -9.55 -12.91
C SER A 312 -2.07 -9.12 -11.91
N LEU A 313 -1.76 -10.03 -10.99
CA LEU A 313 -0.91 -9.77 -9.83
C LEU A 313 0.34 -10.63 -9.93
N ASN A 314 1.49 -10.04 -9.69
CA ASN A 314 2.75 -10.74 -9.48
C ASN A 314 3.55 -9.95 -8.45
N VAL A 315 3.67 -10.50 -7.24
CA VAL A 315 4.34 -9.87 -6.10
C VAL A 315 5.36 -10.85 -5.54
N ASN A 316 6.58 -10.34 -5.36
CA ASN A 316 7.69 -11.03 -4.71
C ASN A 316 8.40 -10.04 -3.79
N ASP A 317 8.13 -10.13 -2.50
CA ASP A 317 8.72 -9.29 -1.48
C ASP A 317 9.59 -10.14 -0.55
N ILE A 318 10.88 -9.84 -0.53
CA ILE A 318 11.87 -10.46 0.34
C ILE A 318 12.11 -9.52 1.50
N ALA A 319 12.13 -10.03 2.71
CA ALA A 319 12.43 -9.25 3.91
C ALA A 319 13.50 -9.92 4.76
N SER A 320 14.23 -9.09 5.50
CA SER A 320 15.22 -9.51 6.50
C SER A 320 16.35 -10.39 5.95
N ILE A 321 16.82 -10.14 4.71
CA ILE A 321 17.94 -10.89 4.11
C ILE A 321 19.21 -10.83 4.98
N ALA A 322 19.38 -9.72 5.71
CA ALA A 322 20.53 -9.46 6.57
C ALA A 322 20.36 -10.05 7.97
N SER A 323 19.45 -11.00 8.17
CA SER A 323 19.40 -11.78 9.39
C SER A 323 19.22 -13.26 9.06
N LYS A 324 20.29 -14.03 9.27
CA LYS A 324 20.31 -15.49 9.13
C LYS A 324 19.14 -16.11 9.89
N GLY A 325 18.33 -16.91 9.20
CA GLY A 325 17.15 -17.56 9.76
C GLY A 325 15.91 -16.67 9.95
N SER A 326 16.02 -15.37 9.69
CA SER A 326 14.88 -14.44 9.75
C SER A 326 14.35 -14.05 8.37
N ILE A 327 14.98 -14.53 7.29
CA ILE A 327 14.58 -14.23 5.91
C ILE A 327 13.13 -14.67 5.70
N ARG A 328 12.30 -13.73 5.23
CA ARG A 328 10.92 -13.98 4.84
C ARG A 328 10.75 -13.67 3.37
N ASN A 329 9.95 -14.49 2.71
CA ASN A 329 9.62 -14.32 1.31
C ASN A 329 8.10 -14.35 1.14
N THR A 330 7.52 -13.22 0.73
CA THR A 330 6.10 -13.04 0.50
C THR A 330 5.86 -13.07 -0.99
N LYS A 331 5.18 -14.10 -1.47
CA LYS A 331 4.88 -14.29 -2.88
C LYS A 331 3.41 -14.44 -3.11
N PHE A 332 2.89 -13.77 -4.13
CA PHE A 332 1.59 -14.12 -4.68
C PHE A 332 1.47 -13.72 -6.14
N SER A 333 0.78 -14.59 -6.87
CA SER A 333 0.40 -14.38 -8.25
C SER A 333 -1.04 -14.84 -8.42
N GLY A 334 -1.80 -14.14 -9.27
CA GLY A 334 -3.18 -14.52 -9.54
C GLY A 334 -3.90 -13.53 -10.43
N THR A 335 -5.06 -13.97 -10.92
CA THR A 335 -5.89 -13.20 -11.85
C THR A 335 -7.34 -13.07 -11.37
N PRO A 336 -7.56 -12.47 -10.19
CA PRO A 336 -8.91 -12.31 -9.65
C PRO A 336 -9.73 -11.34 -10.52
N TYR A 337 -11.06 -11.44 -10.39
CA TYR A 337 -11.98 -10.56 -11.09
C TYR A 337 -13.21 -10.19 -10.27
N GLU A 338 -13.79 -9.05 -10.61
CA GLU A 338 -15.01 -8.50 -10.03
C GLU A 338 -15.99 -8.13 -11.15
N LEU A 339 -17.28 -8.35 -10.91
CA LEU A 339 -18.36 -7.91 -11.78
C LEU A 339 -19.46 -7.27 -10.92
N GLY A 340 -20.00 -6.15 -11.37
CA GLY A 340 -21.09 -5.44 -10.74
C GLY A 340 -22.14 -5.06 -11.77
N LEU A 341 -23.40 -5.39 -11.51
CA LEU A 341 -24.55 -4.92 -12.28
C LEU A 341 -25.43 -4.08 -11.38
N TYR A 342 -25.95 -2.96 -11.87
CA TYR A 342 -26.80 -2.12 -11.04
C TYR A 342 -27.89 -1.42 -11.84
N LEU A 343 -28.97 -1.10 -11.12
CA LEU A 343 -30.09 -0.30 -11.59
C LEU A 343 -30.54 0.62 -10.47
N GLN A 344 -30.74 1.89 -10.77
CA GLN A 344 -31.18 2.92 -9.86
C GLN A 344 -32.24 3.78 -10.53
N ASP A 345 -33.29 4.11 -9.80
CA ASP A 345 -34.27 5.13 -10.14
C ASP A 345 -34.17 6.30 -9.17
N LYS A 346 -34.04 7.51 -9.71
CA LYS A 346 -34.18 8.75 -8.98
C LYS A 346 -35.56 9.32 -9.26
N MET A 347 -36.36 9.35 -8.21
CA MET A 347 -37.73 9.84 -8.18
C MET A 347 -37.80 11.25 -7.58
N GLU A 348 -38.49 12.17 -8.24
CA GLU A 348 -38.73 13.54 -7.75
C GLU A 348 -40.23 13.87 -7.77
N PHE A 349 -40.79 14.17 -6.59
CA PHE A 349 -42.21 14.47 -6.39
C PHE A 349 -42.37 15.61 -5.37
N GLU A 350 -42.89 16.77 -5.78
CA GLU A 350 -43.31 17.86 -4.87
C GLU A 350 -42.27 18.22 -3.78
N GLY A 351 -40.99 18.22 -4.15
CA GLY A 351 -39.86 18.51 -3.26
C GLY A 351 -39.24 17.28 -2.57
N MET A 352 -39.93 16.14 -2.53
CA MET A 352 -39.34 14.86 -2.17
C MET A 352 -38.43 14.33 -3.28
N ILE A 353 -37.26 13.83 -2.89
CA ILE A 353 -36.31 13.12 -3.74
C ILE A 353 -36.10 11.73 -3.14
N ALA A 354 -36.40 10.68 -3.90
CA ALA A 354 -36.13 9.30 -3.51
C ALA A 354 -35.18 8.64 -4.52
N ASN A 355 -34.12 8.00 -4.04
CA ASN A 355 -33.18 7.21 -4.80
C ASN A 355 -33.35 5.75 -4.40
N VAL A 356 -33.89 4.93 -5.28
CA VAL A 356 -34.07 3.50 -5.03
C VAL A 356 -33.24 2.74 -6.05
N GLY A 357 -32.35 1.88 -5.57
CA GLY A 357 -31.49 1.10 -6.43
C GLY A 357 -31.18 -0.27 -5.88
N ILE A 358 -30.79 -1.15 -6.80
CA ILE A 358 -30.28 -2.48 -6.50
C ILE A 358 -28.99 -2.68 -7.27
N ARG A 359 -28.02 -3.30 -6.62
CA ARG A 359 -26.76 -3.71 -7.20
C ARG A 359 -26.49 -5.18 -6.92
N TRP A 360 -25.95 -5.89 -7.89
CA TRP A 360 -25.44 -7.24 -7.73
C TRP A 360 -23.95 -7.22 -7.99
N ASP A 361 -23.14 -7.51 -6.98
CA ASP A 361 -21.68 -7.65 -7.13
C ASP A 361 -21.26 -9.11 -6.99
N VAL A 362 -20.29 -9.50 -7.80
CA VAL A 362 -19.66 -10.81 -7.84
C VAL A 362 -18.15 -10.63 -7.68
N TRP A 363 -17.57 -11.38 -6.76
CA TRP A 363 -16.13 -11.48 -6.53
C TRP A 363 -15.66 -12.90 -6.79
N ASN A 364 -14.54 -13.06 -7.50
CA ASN A 364 -13.86 -14.34 -7.61
C ASN A 364 -12.34 -14.15 -7.53
N SER A 365 -11.71 -14.88 -6.61
CA SER A 365 -10.26 -14.92 -6.48
C SER A 365 -9.55 -15.55 -7.68
N ASN A 366 -10.29 -16.35 -8.47
CA ASN A 366 -9.82 -17.13 -9.62
C ASN A 366 -8.54 -17.93 -9.30
N ASN A 367 -8.49 -18.49 -8.09
CA ASN A 367 -7.37 -19.30 -7.63
C ASN A 367 -7.88 -20.60 -6.97
N SER A 368 -6.97 -21.54 -6.80
CA SER A 368 -7.23 -22.80 -6.13
C SER A 368 -6.71 -22.76 -4.69
N TYR A 369 -7.40 -23.47 -3.81
CA TYR A 369 -7.01 -23.67 -2.42
C TYR A 369 -6.77 -25.16 -2.15
N TYR A 370 -5.92 -25.47 -1.17
CA TYR A 370 -5.66 -26.85 -0.78
C TYR A 370 -6.87 -27.45 -0.08
N THR A 371 -7.21 -28.69 -0.44
CA THR A 371 -8.42 -29.37 0.06
C THR A 371 -8.36 -29.67 1.56
N ASP A 372 -7.17 -29.98 2.08
CA ASP A 372 -6.92 -30.16 3.50
C ASP A 372 -6.40 -28.86 4.11
N GLN A 373 -7.15 -28.30 5.05
CA GLN A 373 -6.80 -27.06 5.73
C GLN A 373 -5.86 -27.29 6.93
N PHE A 374 -5.72 -28.52 7.42
CA PHE A 374 -4.82 -28.86 8.51
C PHE A 374 -3.46 -29.34 7.99
N ASP A 375 -3.43 -29.95 6.80
CA ASP A 375 -2.21 -30.37 6.09
C ASP A 375 -2.24 -29.95 4.60
N PRO A 376 -2.04 -28.67 4.27
CA PRO A 376 -2.23 -28.18 2.90
C PRO A 376 -1.30 -28.81 1.86
N PHE A 377 -0.09 -29.23 2.24
CA PHE A 377 0.89 -29.78 1.30
C PHE A 377 0.93 -31.31 1.27
N VAL A 378 0.04 -32.01 1.97
CA VAL A 378 0.04 -33.48 1.98
C VAL A 378 -0.36 -34.04 0.62
N VAL A 379 0.46 -34.93 0.07
CA VAL A 379 0.12 -35.69 -1.13
C VAL A 379 -0.80 -36.85 -0.73
N ARG A 380 -1.83 -37.11 -1.53
CA ARG A 380 -2.78 -38.21 -1.30
C ARG A 380 -2.58 -39.33 -2.31
N ASP A 381 -2.79 -40.57 -1.87
CA ASP A 381 -2.77 -41.74 -2.75
C ASP A 381 -4.03 -41.81 -3.64
N GLU A 382 -4.10 -42.81 -4.53
CA GLU A 382 -5.24 -43.02 -5.43
C GLU A 382 -6.58 -43.27 -4.68
N ALA A 383 -6.51 -43.73 -3.43
CA ALA A 383 -7.66 -43.94 -2.56
C ALA A 383 -8.04 -42.69 -1.74
N GLY A 384 -7.27 -41.59 -1.85
CA GLY A 384 -7.50 -40.34 -1.14
C GLY A 384 -6.92 -40.29 0.29
N ASN A 385 -6.14 -41.28 0.70
CA ASN A 385 -5.49 -41.29 2.01
C ASN A 385 -4.24 -40.39 2.01
N PRO A 386 -3.94 -39.69 3.12
CA PRO A 386 -2.73 -38.89 3.23
C PRO A 386 -1.49 -39.78 3.21
N THR A 387 -0.49 -39.40 2.42
CA THR A 387 0.83 -40.06 2.39
C THR A 387 1.83 -39.35 3.31
N LEU A 388 3.06 -39.87 3.42
CA LEU A 388 4.16 -39.21 4.13
C LEU A 388 4.87 -38.13 3.28
N ASN A 389 4.45 -37.94 2.03
CA ASN A 389 5.08 -36.99 1.10
C ASN A 389 4.37 -35.62 1.15
N TYR A 390 5.16 -34.55 1.20
CA TYR A 390 4.68 -33.17 1.20
C TYR A 390 5.18 -32.43 -0.04
N ASP A 391 4.26 -32.00 -0.89
CA ASP A 391 4.58 -31.29 -2.13
C ASP A 391 3.45 -30.31 -2.47
N ALA A 392 3.81 -29.03 -2.60
CA ALA A 392 2.85 -27.95 -2.83
C ALA A 392 2.23 -27.97 -4.23
N GLU A 393 2.86 -28.61 -5.21
CA GLU A 393 2.37 -28.75 -6.58
C GLU A 393 1.45 -29.98 -6.72
N LEU A 394 1.84 -31.11 -6.12
CA LEU A 394 1.10 -32.36 -6.20
C LEU A 394 -0.06 -32.47 -5.20
N ALA A 395 -0.04 -31.70 -4.11
CA ALA A 395 -1.11 -31.76 -3.11
C ALA A 395 -2.49 -31.39 -3.72
N PRO A 396 -3.59 -32.06 -3.32
CA PRO A 396 -4.89 -31.86 -3.96
C PRO A 396 -5.47 -30.47 -3.70
N LYS A 397 -5.87 -29.80 -4.78
CA LYS A 397 -6.42 -28.44 -4.78
C LYS A 397 -7.84 -28.41 -5.37
N THR A 398 -8.64 -27.44 -4.94
CA THR A 398 -9.96 -27.16 -5.51
C THR A 398 -10.07 -25.68 -5.89
N LYS A 399 -10.76 -25.37 -6.98
CA LYS A 399 -10.96 -24.00 -7.45
C LYS A 399 -11.95 -23.26 -6.55
N ALA A 400 -11.62 -22.03 -6.16
CA ALA A 400 -12.54 -21.16 -5.42
C ALA A 400 -13.77 -20.81 -6.28
N LYS A 401 -14.95 -20.81 -5.66
CA LYS A 401 -16.22 -20.47 -6.32
C LYS A 401 -16.42 -18.94 -6.31
N PRO A 402 -17.08 -18.37 -7.33
CA PRO A 402 -17.49 -16.96 -7.29
C PRO A 402 -18.50 -16.71 -6.16
N ILE A 403 -18.40 -15.55 -5.53
CA ILE A 403 -19.28 -15.12 -4.44
C ILE A 403 -20.05 -13.90 -4.93
N GLY A 404 -21.37 -14.03 -5.00
CA GLY A 404 -22.27 -12.97 -5.46
C GLY A 404 -23.18 -12.47 -4.34
N ARG A 405 -23.46 -11.16 -4.30
CA ARG A 405 -24.37 -10.57 -3.32
C ARG A 405 -25.21 -9.43 -3.90
N LEU A 406 -26.49 -9.43 -3.52
CA LEU A 406 -27.41 -8.33 -3.79
C LEU A 406 -27.27 -7.21 -2.76
N GLN A 407 -27.34 -5.98 -3.24
CA GLN A 407 -27.10 -4.76 -2.51
C GLN A 407 -28.19 -3.72 -2.78
N PRO A 408 -29.34 -3.79 -2.09
CA PRO A 408 -30.33 -2.72 -2.12
C PRO A 408 -29.79 -1.42 -1.51
N ARG A 409 -30.24 -0.29 -2.07
CA ARG A 409 -29.95 1.07 -1.61
C ARG A 409 -31.21 1.91 -1.73
N VAL A 410 -31.55 2.60 -0.65
CA VAL A 410 -32.73 3.47 -0.57
C VAL A 410 -32.30 4.75 0.14
N GLY A 411 -32.39 5.88 -0.55
CA GLY A 411 -32.24 7.20 0.03
C GLY A 411 -33.51 7.99 -0.20
N VAL A 412 -34.08 8.59 0.84
CA VAL A 412 -35.26 9.45 0.72
C VAL A 412 -34.94 10.76 1.41
N SER A 413 -35.24 11.87 0.76
CA SER A 413 -35.13 13.21 1.32
C SER A 413 -36.41 13.96 1.01
N PHE A 414 -37.00 14.61 2.00
CA PHE A 414 -38.23 15.39 1.80
C PHE A 414 -38.23 16.65 2.67
N PRO A 415 -38.79 17.75 2.15
CA PRO A 415 -39.00 18.95 2.94
C PRO A 415 -40.09 18.70 3.98
N VAL A 416 -39.78 18.99 5.24
CA VAL A 416 -40.77 19.04 6.33
C VAL A 416 -41.35 20.46 6.43
N SER A 417 -40.56 21.46 6.05
CA SER A 417 -40.97 22.88 5.96
C SER A 417 -40.18 23.59 4.85
N ILE A 418 -40.45 24.89 4.64
CA ILE A 418 -39.67 25.73 3.71
C ILE A 418 -38.18 25.85 4.07
N SER A 419 -37.82 25.57 5.33
CA SER A 419 -36.45 25.67 5.85
C SER A 419 -35.95 24.37 6.46
N THR A 420 -36.72 23.28 6.40
CA THR A 420 -36.37 22.00 7.03
C THR A 420 -36.43 20.87 6.02
N VAL A 421 -35.34 20.13 5.86
CA VAL A 421 -35.26 18.92 5.04
C VAL A 421 -34.88 17.74 5.92
N PHE A 422 -35.66 16.68 5.86
CA PHE A 422 -35.31 15.41 6.47
C PHE A 422 -34.69 14.49 5.43
N HIS A 423 -33.69 13.69 5.81
CA HIS A 423 -33.11 12.67 4.95
C HIS A 423 -32.89 11.35 5.70
N LEU A 424 -33.14 10.26 4.99
CA LEU A 424 -32.92 8.90 5.43
C LEU A 424 -32.19 8.14 4.32
N ASN A 425 -31.14 7.41 4.67
CA ASN A 425 -30.41 6.55 3.77
C ASN A 425 -30.20 5.18 4.38
N TYR A 426 -30.45 4.15 3.58
CA TYR A 426 -30.11 2.77 3.85
C TYR A 426 -29.36 2.20 2.65
N GLY A 427 -28.31 1.44 2.91
CA GLY A 427 -27.61 0.71 1.86
C GLY A 427 -26.78 -0.43 2.41
N THR A 428 -26.68 -1.50 1.63
CA THR A 428 -25.69 -2.56 1.87
C THR A 428 -24.57 -2.45 0.84
N PHE A 429 -23.34 -2.71 1.29
CA PHE A 429 -22.12 -2.55 0.50
C PHE A 429 -21.25 -3.79 0.64
N MET A 430 -20.67 -4.26 -0.46
CA MET A 430 -19.72 -5.37 -0.47
C MET A 430 -18.31 -4.88 -0.78
N GLN A 431 -17.33 -5.32 0.00
CA GLN A 431 -15.92 -5.01 -0.21
C GLN A 431 -15.11 -6.30 -0.25
N ARG A 432 -14.42 -6.54 -1.37
CA ARG A 432 -13.57 -7.72 -1.51
C ARG A 432 -12.42 -7.73 -0.48
N PRO A 433 -11.94 -8.92 -0.07
CA PRO A 433 -10.74 -9.07 0.74
C PRO A 433 -9.50 -8.46 0.08
N SER A 434 -8.46 -8.18 0.86
CA SER A 434 -7.15 -7.79 0.31
C SER A 434 -6.49 -8.98 -0.42
N PHE A 435 -5.83 -8.72 -1.55
CA PHE A 435 -5.22 -9.79 -2.35
C PHE A 435 -4.16 -10.59 -1.57
N GLN A 436 -3.41 -9.95 -0.67
CA GLN A 436 -2.43 -10.63 0.19
C GLN A 436 -3.07 -11.69 1.10
N ASN A 437 -4.29 -11.45 1.61
CA ASN A 437 -4.97 -12.41 2.48
C ASN A 437 -5.58 -13.58 1.69
N VAL A 438 -5.85 -13.36 0.40
CA VAL A 438 -6.47 -14.34 -0.51
C VAL A 438 -5.43 -15.22 -1.19
N LEU A 439 -4.34 -14.61 -1.69
CA LEU A 439 -3.36 -15.26 -2.56
C LEU A 439 -1.95 -15.33 -1.94
N GLY A 440 -1.69 -14.58 -0.86
CA GLY A 440 -0.38 -14.44 -0.23
C GLY A 440 0.21 -15.74 0.28
N VAL A 441 1.44 -16.04 -0.09
CA VAL A 441 2.24 -17.12 0.50
C VAL A 441 3.44 -16.49 1.19
N ASN A 442 3.53 -16.63 2.50
CA ASN A 442 4.67 -16.17 3.29
C ASN A 442 5.52 -17.38 3.69
N GLN A 443 6.75 -17.42 3.18
CA GLN A 443 7.73 -18.45 3.48
C GLN A 443 8.80 -17.91 4.42
N LYS A 444 9.17 -18.71 5.42
CA LYS A 444 10.43 -18.56 6.15
C LYS A 444 11.52 -19.29 5.37
N MET A 445 12.68 -18.66 5.26
CA MET A 445 13.82 -19.24 4.56
C MET A 445 14.96 -19.46 5.57
N PRO A 446 14.91 -20.55 6.35
CA PRO A 446 15.95 -20.88 7.32
C PRO A 446 17.26 -21.24 6.59
N PRO A 447 18.40 -21.21 7.31
CA PRO A 447 19.68 -21.62 6.75
C PRO A 447 19.67 -23.11 6.40
N PRO A 448 20.30 -23.52 5.29
CA PRO A 448 20.59 -24.92 5.03
C PRO A 448 21.23 -25.64 6.24
N PRO A 449 20.93 -26.94 6.43
CA PRO A 449 20.20 -27.81 5.51
C PRO A 449 18.67 -27.70 5.61
N SER A 450 18.11 -26.88 6.51
CA SER A 450 16.66 -26.77 6.67
C SER A 450 16.00 -26.25 5.38
N PRO A 451 14.92 -26.89 4.89
CA PRO A 451 14.21 -26.42 3.71
C PRO A 451 13.39 -25.15 4.02
N PRO A 452 13.06 -24.34 3.00
CA PRO A 452 12.06 -23.27 3.13
C PRO A 452 10.73 -23.82 3.65
N ALA A 453 10.10 -23.09 4.58
CA ALA A 453 8.85 -23.52 5.20
C ALA A 453 7.78 -22.44 5.01
N VAL A 454 6.58 -22.82 4.58
CA VAL A 454 5.44 -21.90 4.53
C VAL A 454 4.98 -21.62 5.95
N PHE A 455 5.03 -20.34 6.34
CA PHE A 455 4.60 -19.86 7.65
C PHE A 455 3.18 -19.29 7.62
N SER A 456 2.78 -18.68 6.51
CA SER A 456 1.41 -18.21 6.32
C SER A 456 0.94 -18.43 4.89
N LEU A 457 -0.34 -18.80 4.75
CA LEU A 457 -0.98 -19.11 3.49
C LEU A 457 -2.31 -18.36 3.38
N GLY A 458 -2.51 -17.68 2.26
CA GLY A 458 -3.74 -17.00 1.89
C GLY A 458 -4.89 -17.97 1.71
N ASN A 459 -6.11 -17.47 1.84
CA ASN A 459 -7.32 -18.26 1.67
C ASN A 459 -8.16 -17.73 0.50
N PRO A 460 -8.12 -18.40 -0.66
CA PRO A 460 -8.94 -18.06 -1.83
C PRO A 460 -10.46 -18.07 -1.59
N ARG A 461 -10.93 -18.65 -0.48
CA ARG A 461 -12.36 -18.77 -0.10
C ARG A 461 -12.88 -17.64 0.78
N LEU A 462 -12.06 -16.64 1.10
CA LEU A 462 -12.47 -15.51 1.93
C LEU A 462 -13.70 -14.82 1.33
N GLN A 463 -14.71 -14.63 2.17
CA GLN A 463 -15.90 -13.87 1.85
C GLN A 463 -15.56 -12.36 1.83
N PRO A 464 -16.12 -11.60 0.88
CA PRO A 464 -16.12 -10.15 0.95
C PRO A 464 -16.76 -9.64 2.24
N GLN A 465 -16.20 -8.58 2.81
CA GLN A 465 -16.80 -7.85 3.91
C GLN A 465 -18.11 -7.22 3.45
N VAL A 466 -19.12 -7.21 4.33
CA VAL A 466 -20.38 -6.53 4.03
C VAL A 466 -20.81 -5.57 5.11
N THR A 467 -21.16 -4.38 4.69
CA THR A 467 -21.58 -3.28 5.55
C THR A 467 -23.02 -2.91 5.25
N ASN A 468 -23.91 -3.04 6.23
CA ASN A 468 -25.24 -2.45 6.21
C ASN A 468 -25.17 -1.09 6.90
N GLN A 469 -25.51 -0.02 6.20
CA GLN A 469 -25.42 1.34 6.69
C GLN A 469 -26.80 1.99 6.73
N TYR A 470 -27.07 2.66 7.85
CA TYR A 470 -28.26 3.44 8.13
C TYR A 470 -27.82 4.85 8.50
N ASP A 471 -28.43 5.87 7.91
CA ASP A 471 -28.13 7.27 8.16
C ASP A 471 -29.46 8.05 8.16
N ILE A 472 -29.68 8.85 9.19
CA ILE A 472 -30.89 9.64 9.39
C ILE A 472 -30.48 11.03 9.85
N GLY A 473 -31.03 12.07 9.25
CA GLY A 473 -30.68 13.43 9.62
C GLY A 473 -31.71 14.46 9.22
N VAL A 474 -31.49 15.65 9.76
CA VAL A 474 -32.30 16.83 9.53
C VAL A 474 -31.40 18.02 9.26
N MET A 475 -31.73 18.73 8.19
CA MET A 475 -31.09 19.98 7.79
C MET A 475 -32.09 21.11 8.02
N GLN A 476 -31.71 22.09 8.83
CA GLN A 476 -32.51 23.25 9.20
C GLN A 476 -31.80 24.54 8.78
N GLY A 477 -32.46 25.33 7.93
CA GLY A 477 -32.10 26.72 7.70
C GLY A 477 -32.50 27.57 8.89
N LEU A 478 -31.54 28.30 9.46
CA LEU A 478 -31.73 29.17 10.64
C LEU A 478 -31.89 30.65 10.26
N GLY A 479 -31.84 30.96 8.97
CA GLY A 479 -31.87 32.33 8.45
C GLY A 479 -30.49 32.97 8.34
N GLN A 480 -30.42 34.15 7.70
CA GLN A 480 -29.18 34.94 7.54
C GLN A 480 -27.99 34.17 6.93
N GLY A 481 -28.27 33.13 6.14
CA GLY A 481 -27.24 32.28 5.51
C GLY A 481 -26.78 31.08 6.36
N PHE A 482 -27.27 30.94 7.60
CA PHE A 482 -26.95 29.81 8.47
C PHE A 482 -27.79 28.57 8.15
N THR A 483 -27.11 27.43 8.16
CA THR A 483 -27.70 26.10 8.05
C THR A 483 -27.07 25.16 9.05
N LEU A 484 -27.92 24.45 9.80
CA LEU A 484 -27.55 23.40 10.74
C LEU A 484 -27.98 22.04 10.17
N ASP A 485 -27.05 21.10 10.08
CA ASP A 485 -27.27 19.69 9.73
C ASP A 485 -26.92 18.83 10.94
N VAL A 486 -27.87 18.00 11.37
CA VAL A 486 -27.68 17.01 12.43
C VAL A 486 -28.07 15.65 11.88
N SER A 487 -27.11 14.73 11.90
CA SER A 487 -27.26 13.40 11.33
C SER A 487 -26.74 12.32 12.28
N GLY A 488 -27.52 11.26 12.50
CA GLY A 488 -27.12 10.04 13.19
C GLY A 488 -26.89 8.91 12.20
N TYR A 489 -25.92 8.04 12.47
CA TYR A 489 -25.64 6.89 11.61
C TYR A 489 -25.28 5.64 12.40
N TYR A 490 -25.58 4.49 11.79
CA TYR A 490 -25.27 3.16 12.28
C TYR A 490 -24.74 2.29 11.13
N ARG A 491 -23.66 1.56 11.38
CA ARG A 491 -23.05 0.62 10.43
C ARG A 491 -22.91 -0.74 11.11
N ASP A 492 -23.47 -1.78 10.49
CA ASP A 492 -23.30 -3.19 10.85
C ASP A 492 -22.38 -3.85 9.83
N ILE A 493 -21.19 -4.28 10.25
CA ILE A 493 -20.14 -4.81 9.40
C ILE A 493 -19.95 -6.30 9.72
N LYS A 494 -20.09 -7.14 8.70
CA LYS A 494 -20.00 -8.60 8.77
C LYS A 494 -18.87 -9.11 7.89
N ASP A 495 -18.52 -10.37 8.12
CA ASP A 495 -17.50 -11.11 7.38
C ASP A 495 -16.11 -10.45 7.47
N LEU A 496 -15.79 -9.83 8.62
CA LEU A 496 -14.44 -9.31 8.85
C LEU A 496 -13.45 -10.47 8.94
N ILE A 497 -12.27 -10.22 8.36
CA ILE A 497 -11.19 -11.20 8.24
C ILE A 497 -10.38 -11.21 9.54
N GLU A 498 -10.11 -12.42 10.00
CA GLU A 498 -9.25 -12.74 11.13
C GLU A 498 -8.21 -13.80 10.72
N GLN A 499 -7.06 -13.78 11.38
CA GLN A 499 -5.99 -14.75 11.20
C GLN A 499 -6.15 -15.89 12.23
N ALA A 500 -5.93 -17.13 11.80
CA ALA A 500 -5.84 -18.29 12.69
C ALA A 500 -4.54 -19.05 12.44
N VAL A 501 -4.07 -19.73 13.49
CA VAL A 501 -3.07 -20.78 13.40
C VAL A 501 -3.82 -22.10 13.22
N PHE A 502 -3.55 -22.79 12.11
CA PHE A 502 -4.00 -24.16 11.90
C PHE A 502 -2.88 -25.10 12.32
N THR A 503 -3.18 -25.99 13.25
CA THR A 503 -2.23 -26.97 13.79
C THR A 503 -2.80 -28.38 13.64
N ASN A 504 -1.99 -29.30 13.15
CA ASN A 504 -2.27 -30.73 13.20
C ASN A 504 -1.23 -31.43 14.08
N LEU A 505 -1.68 -32.01 15.20
CA LEU A 505 -0.79 -32.69 16.14
C LEU A 505 -0.26 -34.02 15.60
N SER A 506 -0.98 -34.69 14.70
CA SER A 506 -0.56 -35.98 14.14
C SER A 506 0.59 -35.86 13.16
N THR A 507 0.65 -34.75 12.41
CA THR A 507 1.68 -34.49 11.40
C THR A 507 2.73 -33.47 11.86
N GLY A 508 2.44 -32.70 12.91
CA GLY A 508 3.27 -31.59 13.36
C GLY A 508 3.14 -30.32 12.49
N THR A 509 2.23 -30.30 11.52
CA THR A 509 1.98 -29.14 10.67
C THR A 509 1.41 -27.98 11.49
N SER A 510 1.98 -26.78 11.34
CA SER A 510 1.44 -25.56 11.95
C SER A 510 1.71 -24.33 11.09
N TYR A 511 0.66 -23.59 10.72
CA TYR A 511 0.78 -22.40 9.85
C TYR A 511 -0.35 -21.39 10.06
N PHE A 512 -0.13 -20.14 9.66
CA PHE A 512 -1.16 -19.09 9.73
C PHE A 512 -2.01 -19.04 8.45
N SER A 513 -3.32 -18.91 8.58
CA SER A 513 -4.21 -18.59 7.46
C SER A 513 -5.30 -17.61 7.88
N TYR A 514 -6.15 -17.22 6.95
CA TYR A 514 -7.20 -16.21 7.13
C TYR A 514 -8.58 -16.82 6.93
N PHE A 515 -9.57 -16.34 7.69
CA PHE A 515 -10.96 -16.78 7.57
C PHE A 515 -11.90 -15.66 8.05
N ASN A 516 -13.18 -15.75 7.69
CA ASN A 516 -14.21 -14.78 8.11
C ASN A 516 -14.85 -15.25 9.43
N ARG A 517 -14.85 -14.40 10.45
CA ARG A 517 -15.46 -14.68 11.76
C ARG A 517 -15.87 -13.42 12.53
N ASP A 518 -15.17 -12.33 12.25
CA ASP A 518 -15.27 -11.11 13.01
C ASP A 518 -16.43 -10.23 12.48
N TYR A 519 -16.94 -9.35 13.33
CA TYR A 519 -17.96 -8.36 13.02
C TYR A 519 -17.61 -7.06 13.73
N ALA A 520 -18.12 -5.95 13.22
CA ALA A 520 -17.99 -4.67 13.90
C ALA A 520 -19.29 -3.89 13.77
N ASP A 521 -19.62 -3.13 14.81
CA ASP A 521 -20.67 -2.13 14.79
C ASP A 521 -20.06 -0.75 14.98
N VAL A 522 -20.54 0.22 14.20
CA VAL A 522 -20.10 1.61 14.33
C VAL A 522 -21.33 2.50 14.39
N ARG A 523 -21.43 3.29 15.46
CA ARG A 523 -22.50 4.25 15.67
C ARG A 523 -21.94 5.63 15.94
N GLY A 524 -22.64 6.65 15.50
CA GLY A 524 -22.17 8.02 15.70
C GLY A 524 -23.18 9.05 15.27
N PHE A 525 -22.81 10.31 15.48
CA PHE A 525 -23.57 11.44 14.98
C PHE A 525 -22.62 12.53 14.46
N ARG A 526 -23.15 13.34 13.57
CA ARG A 526 -22.49 14.45 12.89
C ARG A 526 -23.33 15.70 13.07
N ILE A 527 -22.67 16.80 13.39
CA ILE A 527 -23.26 18.13 13.47
C ILE A 527 -22.44 19.04 12.57
N GLN A 528 -23.08 19.69 11.62
CA GLN A 528 -22.47 20.69 10.75
C GLN A 528 -23.26 22.00 10.84
N LEU A 529 -22.59 23.07 11.25
CA LEU A 529 -23.11 24.43 11.13
C LEU A 529 -22.33 25.13 10.01
N SER A 530 -23.03 25.73 9.05
CA SER A 530 -22.39 26.49 7.98
C SER A 530 -23.09 27.82 7.76
N ASN A 531 -22.31 28.86 7.45
CA ASN A 531 -22.81 30.12 6.93
C ASN A 531 -22.14 30.46 5.59
N ARG A 532 -22.96 30.73 4.59
CA ARG A 532 -22.51 31.03 3.22
C ARG A 532 -22.86 32.45 2.76
N ARG A 533 -23.55 33.26 3.56
CA ARG A 533 -23.98 34.62 3.19
C ARG A 533 -23.81 35.59 4.36
N GLY A 534 -23.60 36.87 4.04
CA GLY A 534 -23.42 37.93 5.03
C GLY A 534 -21.95 38.19 5.39
N ALA A 535 -21.73 38.95 6.46
CA ALA A 535 -20.40 39.42 6.87
C ALA A 535 -19.50 38.30 7.43
N VAL A 536 -20.07 37.15 7.79
CA VAL A 536 -19.35 35.98 8.31
C VAL A 536 -19.66 34.79 7.42
N THR A 537 -18.62 34.17 6.87
CA THR A 537 -18.73 32.92 6.12
C THR A 537 -17.80 31.89 6.74
N GLY A 538 -18.24 30.63 6.77
CA GLY A 538 -17.46 29.56 7.39
C GLY A 538 -18.30 28.34 7.74
N SER A 539 -17.64 27.32 8.29
CA SER A 539 -18.31 26.14 8.79
C SER A 539 -17.62 25.58 10.03
N VAL A 540 -18.42 24.97 10.90
CA VAL A 540 -18.00 24.22 12.08
C VAL A 540 -18.56 22.81 11.93
N ASN A 541 -17.69 21.81 12.03
CA ASN A 541 -18.07 20.40 11.91
C ASN A 541 -17.65 19.66 13.16
N TYR A 542 -18.57 18.92 13.75
CA TYR A 542 -18.32 18.03 14.88
C TYR A 542 -18.81 16.62 14.52
N GLN A 543 -17.98 15.63 14.79
CA GLN A 543 -18.32 14.23 14.59
C GLN A 543 -17.92 13.43 15.82
N PHE A 544 -18.85 12.61 16.29
CA PHE A 544 -18.61 11.63 17.34
C PHE A 544 -18.92 10.24 16.80
N SER A 545 -18.04 9.28 17.07
CA SER A 545 -18.22 7.89 16.66
C SER A 545 -17.69 6.93 17.72
N VAL A 546 -18.36 5.78 17.83
CA VAL A 546 -17.94 4.64 18.64
C VAL A 546 -17.94 3.42 17.73
N ALA A 547 -16.81 2.73 17.66
CA ALA A 547 -16.65 1.49 16.93
C ALA A 547 -16.36 0.36 17.92
N THR A 548 -17.13 -0.71 17.81
CA THR A 548 -17.03 -1.92 18.64
C THR A 548 -16.90 -3.15 17.75
N GLY A 549 -16.15 -4.15 18.19
CA GLY A 549 -15.92 -5.39 17.44
C GLY A 549 -15.06 -6.37 18.22
N LYS A 550 -14.70 -7.52 17.63
CA LYS A 550 -13.88 -8.52 18.34
C LYS A 550 -12.39 -8.23 18.28
N SER A 551 -11.90 -7.66 17.18
CA SER A 551 -10.48 -7.35 17.00
C SER A 551 -10.27 -6.05 16.22
N ALA A 552 -9.19 -5.32 16.54
CA ALA A 552 -8.77 -4.12 15.83
C ALA A 552 -8.04 -4.41 14.49
N SER A 553 -7.56 -5.63 14.27
CA SER A 553 -6.93 -6.04 13.01
C SER A 553 -7.02 -7.54 12.79
N ALA A 554 -6.80 -7.99 11.55
CA ALA A 554 -6.84 -9.43 11.24
C ALA A 554 -5.80 -10.24 12.05
N SER A 555 -4.68 -9.64 12.44
CA SER A 555 -3.56 -10.31 13.13
C SER A 555 -3.48 -10.02 14.64
N ASN A 556 -4.41 -9.25 15.22
CA ASN A 556 -4.24 -8.73 16.58
C ASN A 556 -4.34 -9.83 17.67
N ALA A 557 -5.21 -10.83 17.45
CA ALA A 557 -5.46 -11.92 18.40
C ALA A 557 -5.72 -13.23 17.65
N PRO A 558 -4.70 -13.83 17.00
CA PRO A 558 -4.91 -15.03 16.21
C PRO A 558 -5.37 -16.19 17.09
N ILE A 559 -6.42 -16.88 16.65
CA ILE A 559 -6.88 -18.09 17.34
C ILE A 559 -6.10 -19.32 16.89
N ALA A 560 -6.01 -20.34 17.75
CA ALA A 560 -5.51 -21.65 17.38
C ALA A 560 -6.65 -22.62 17.08
N ILE A 561 -6.57 -23.28 15.94
CA ILE A 561 -7.48 -24.34 15.50
C ILE A 561 -6.63 -25.61 15.37
N THR A 562 -6.85 -26.56 16.25
CA THR A 562 -5.99 -27.73 16.46
C THR A 562 -6.75 -29.01 16.16
N LYS A 563 -6.27 -29.76 15.17
CA LYS A 563 -6.66 -31.15 14.93
C LYS A 563 -5.84 -32.05 15.84
N ASN A 564 -6.52 -32.74 16.77
CA ASN A 564 -5.88 -33.60 17.76
C ASN A 564 -5.44 -34.94 17.16
N LEU A 565 -4.74 -35.76 17.95
CA LEU A 565 -4.23 -37.07 17.52
C LEU A 565 -5.32 -38.05 17.09
N SER A 566 -6.54 -37.89 17.62
CA SER A 566 -7.73 -38.67 17.27
C SER A 566 -8.44 -38.14 16.01
N GLY A 567 -7.95 -37.05 15.41
CA GLY A 567 -8.52 -36.42 14.23
C GLY A 567 -9.66 -35.43 14.52
N GLU A 568 -10.03 -35.22 15.79
CA GLU A 568 -11.03 -34.24 16.17
C GLU A 568 -10.46 -32.83 16.08
N VAL A 569 -11.24 -31.92 15.49
CA VAL A 569 -10.88 -30.50 15.39
C VAL A 569 -11.38 -29.78 16.63
N SER A 570 -10.45 -29.35 17.47
CA SER A 570 -10.71 -28.44 18.57
C SER A 570 -10.29 -27.02 18.15
N THR A 571 -11.06 -26.03 18.57
CA THR A 571 -10.59 -24.65 18.59
C THR A 571 -10.13 -24.38 20.02
N ASP A 572 -8.90 -23.89 20.23
CA ASP A 572 -8.44 -23.54 21.57
C ASP A 572 -9.47 -22.63 22.26
N ALA A 573 -9.63 -22.80 23.57
CA ALA A 573 -10.72 -22.38 24.43
C ALA A 573 -11.03 -20.86 24.49
N VAL A 574 -11.38 -20.24 23.36
CA VAL A 574 -11.98 -18.90 23.25
C VAL A 574 -13.51 -19.01 23.14
N SER A 575 -14.09 -20.15 23.54
CA SER A 575 -15.46 -20.15 24.07
C SER A 575 -15.55 -19.48 25.47
N LYS A 576 -14.39 -19.14 26.08
CA LYS A 576 -14.27 -18.54 27.42
C LYS A 576 -13.66 -17.13 27.46
N VAL A 577 -13.29 -16.53 26.34
CA VAL A 577 -13.11 -15.06 26.32
C VAL A 577 -14.52 -14.50 26.17
N PRO A 578 -15.01 -13.66 27.11
CA PRO A 578 -16.37 -13.16 27.01
C PRO A 578 -16.58 -12.53 25.64
N VAL A 579 -17.76 -12.77 25.06
CA VAL A 579 -18.30 -12.15 23.84
C VAL A 579 -18.58 -10.66 24.13
N LYS A 580 -17.59 -9.96 24.66
CA LYS A 580 -17.69 -8.57 25.07
C LYS A 580 -17.04 -7.75 23.96
N ASP A 581 -17.87 -7.00 23.25
CA ASP A 581 -17.39 -6.08 22.24
C ASP A 581 -16.34 -5.14 22.86
N VAL A 582 -15.20 -5.02 22.18
CA VAL A 582 -14.12 -4.15 22.61
C VAL A 582 -14.18 -2.87 21.80
N LEU A 583 -13.96 -1.73 22.46
CA LEU A 583 -13.75 -0.48 21.74
C LEU A 583 -12.56 -0.63 20.81
N LEU A 584 -12.79 -0.38 19.52
CA LEU A 584 -11.74 -0.43 18.53
C LEU A 584 -10.92 0.87 18.58
N ASN A 585 -9.59 0.74 18.49
CA ASN A 585 -8.69 1.89 18.47
C ASN A 585 -8.87 2.77 17.22
N PHE A 586 -9.50 2.23 16.15
CA PHE A 586 -9.83 2.93 14.91
C PHE A 586 -10.92 2.17 14.14
N ASP A 587 -11.58 2.86 13.22
CA ASP A 587 -12.52 2.24 12.26
C ASP A 587 -11.74 1.38 11.25
N ARG A 588 -12.05 0.09 11.16
CA ARG A 588 -11.31 -0.88 10.32
C ARG A 588 -11.65 -0.78 8.82
N THR A 589 -12.62 0.06 8.43
CA THR A 589 -13.13 0.19 7.05
C THR A 589 -12.60 1.39 6.30
#